data_AF-A0A1J6JU04-F1
#
_entry.id   AF-A0A1J6JU04-F1
#
_cell.length_a   1.000
_cell.length_b   1.000
_cell.length_c   1.000
_cell.angle_alpha   90.00
_cell.angle_beta   90.00
_cell.angle_gamma   90.00
#
_symmetry.space_group_name_H-M   'P 1'
#
loop_
_entity.id
_entity.type
_entity.pdbx_description
1 polymer ?
#
loop_
_entity_poly.entity_id
_entity_poly.type
_entity_poly.pdbx_seq_one_letter_code
_entity_poly.pdbx_strand_id
1 'polypeptide(L)'
;MSENSVSSGSSRLCGCGLTANYFVAKTQLNGGRRFYKCPRFDEASSCGLWEWRDEEMPPHVTMLIHNLNTSLKSVEVERNYLKKMVANLEVVVSAERLKMEKIMEELEGINSAKLQKLAFECPDWIADLVAECHDWMDELATEWSDWIADLAAECHDWMAELAAECSDWIVGLVL
;
A
#
# COMPACT_ATOMS: atom_id res chain seq x y z
N MET A 1 53.95 58.69 -11.39
CA MET A 1 53.06 59.29 -12.40
C MET A 1 52.20 58.16 -12.91
N SER A 2 50.98 58.03 -12.38
CA SER A 2 50.07 56.95 -12.73
C SER A 2 49.25 57.42 -13.93
N GLU A 3 49.58 56.88 -15.09
CA GLU A 3 48.84 57.13 -16.33
C GLU A 3 47.50 56.39 -16.23
N ASN A 4 46.45 57.12 -15.84
CA ASN A 4 45.07 56.71 -16.05
C ASN A 4 44.79 56.77 -17.55
N SER A 5 45.00 55.65 -18.24
CA SER A 5 44.48 55.42 -19.58
C SER A 5 42.96 55.26 -19.49
N VAL A 6 42.26 56.39 -19.50
CA VAL A 6 40.82 56.46 -19.76
C VAL A 6 40.61 55.88 -21.16
N SER A 7 40.21 54.60 -21.21
CA SER A 7 39.77 53.94 -22.43
C SER A 7 38.68 54.80 -23.06
N SER A 8 39.00 55.43 -24.19
CA SER A 8 38.08 56.21 -25.01
C SER A 8 36.90 55.32 -25.42
N GLY A 9 35.81 55.40 -24.65
CA GLY A 9 34.55 54.80 -25.03
C GLY A 9 34.11 55.42 -26.36
N SER A 10 33.99 54.60 -27.40
CA SER A 10 33.54 55.04 -28.72
C SER A 10 32.19 55.76 -28.61
N SER A 11 32.17 57.07 -28.87
CA SER A 11 30.95 57.87 -28.87
C SER A 11 30.04 57.45 -30.01
N ARG A 12 28.81 57.00 -29.71
CA ARG A 12 27.80 56.65 -30.72
C ARG A 12 27.08 57.89 -31.21
N LEU A 13 27.07 58.16 -32.52
CA LEU A 13 26.27 59.20 -33.12
C LEU A 13 24.86 58.68 -33.47
N CYS A 14 23.85 59.53 -33.31
CA CYS A 14 22.49 59.24 -33.75
C CYS A 14 22.25 59.72 -35.18
N GLY A 15 21.09 59.35 -35.76
CA GLY A 15 20.69 59.78 -37.10
C GLY A 15 20.48 61.30 -37.26
N CYS A 16 20.42 62.07 -36.17
CA CYS A 16 20.42 63.54 -36.20
C CYS A 16 21.83 64.15 -36.29
N GLY A 17 22.89 63.32 -36.31
CA GLY A 17 24.29 63.78 -36.27
C GLY A 17 24.78 64.21 -34.89
N LEU A 18 23.99 64.01 -33.84
CA LEU A 18 24.34 64.34 -32.45
C LEU A 18 24.90 63.12 -31.71
N THR A 19 25.80 63.34 -30.75
CA THR A 19 26.26 62.28 -29.84
C THR A 19 25.09 61.74 -29.03
N ALA A 20 24.87 60.42 -29.08
CA ALA A 20 23.82 59.75 -28.33
C ALA A 20 24.10 59.78 -26.83
N ASN A 21 23.05 59.97 -26.04
CA ASN A 21 23.12 59.85 -24.59
C ASN A 21 23.35 58.39 -24.20
N TYR A 22 24.14 58.19 -23.16
CA TYR A 22 24.46 56.88 -22.62
C TYR A 22 23.80 56.70 -21.25
N PHE A 23 23.03 55.63 -21.11
CA PHE A 23 22.25 55.37 -19.90
C PHE A 23 22.46 53.94 -19.40
N VAL A 24 22.24 53.76 -18.09
CA VAL A 24 22.12 52.44 -17.46
C VAL A 24 20.66 52.21 -17.08
N ALA A 25 20.09 51.12 -17.56
CA ALA A 25 18.73 50.71 -17.24
C ALA A 25 18.61 50.38 -15.74
N LYS A 26 17.52 50.86 -15.14
CA LYS A 26 17.19 50.70 -13.72
C LYS A 26 15.91 49.88 -13.49
N THR A 27 15.35 49.31 -14.56
CA THR A 27 14.15 48.47 -14.46
C THR A 27 14.52 47.12 -13.85
N GLN A 28 13.58 46.45 -13.16
CA GLN A 28 13.87 45.19 -12.47
C GLN A 28 14.44 44.11 -13.40
N LEU A 29 13.93 44.02 -14.63
CA LEU A 29 14.36 43.01 -15.62
C LEU A 29 15.66 43.36 -16.36
N ASN A 30 16.03 44.64 -16.44
CA ASN A 30 17.19 45.10 -17.23
C ASN A 30 18.20 45.89 -16.40
N GLY A 31 18.13 45.79 -15.07
CA GLY A 31 18.99 46.52 -14.15
C GLY A 31 20.46 46.34 -14.51
N GLY A 32 21.19 47.44 -14.66
CA GLY A 32 22.62 47.42 -14.97
C GLY A 32 22.97 47.32 -16.46
N ARG A 33 22.02 46.96 -17.34
CA ARG A 33 22.25 46.97 -18.80
C ARG A 33 22.41 48.41 -19.29
N ARG A 34 23.31 48.62 -20.26
CA ARG A 34 23.65 49.94 -20.79
C ARG A 34 22.99 50.14 -22.15
N PHE A 35 22.52 51.33 -22.46
CA PHE A 35 21.91 51.63 -23.76
C PHE A 35 22.22 53.04 -24.24
N TYR A 36 22.21 53.24 -25.55
CA TYR A 36 22.27 54.56 -26.18
C TYR A 36 20.85 55.05 -26.49
N LYS A 37 20.62 56.36 -26.36
CA LYS A 37 19.35 57.02 -26.69
C LYS A 37 19.61 58.38 -27.36
N CYS A 38 18.85 58.71 -28.39
CA CYS A 38 18.93 60.03 -29.04
C CYS A 38 18.76 61.17 -28.00
N PRO A 39 19.54 62.27 -28.05
CA PRO A 39 19.33 63.39 -27.13
C PRO A 39 17.98 64.06 -27.32
N ARG A 40 17.50 64.12 -28.57
CA ARG A 40 16.20 64.69 -28.94
C ARG A 40 15.09 63.66 -28.95
N PHE A 41 15.22 62.57 -28.20
CA PHE A 41 14.34 61.40 -28.36
C PHE A 41 12.86 61.73 -28.25
N ASP A 42 12.50 62.60 -27.30
CA ASP A 42 11.13 62.97 -26.98
C ASP A 42 10.62 64.17 -27.82
N GLU A 43 11.41 64.65 -28.78
CA GLU A 43 11.04 65.73 -29.70
C GLU A 43 10.48 65.17 -31.03
N ALA A 44 9.61 65.94 -31.69
CA ALA A 44 9.09 65.59 -33.02
C ALA A 44 10.19 65.43 -34.10
N SER A 45 11.37 66.05 -33.91
CA SER A 45 12.51 65.99 -34.83
C SER A 45 13.52 64.86 -34.53
N SER A 46 13.16 63.95 -33.62
CA SER A 46 13.96 62.81 -33.21
C SER A 46 14.23 61.83 -34.35
N CYS A 47 15.43 61.25 -34.41
CA CYS A 47 15.72 60.08 -35.24
C CYS A 47 15.32 58.75 -34.58
N GLY A 48 14.83 58.76 -33.34
CA GLY A 48 14.37 57.57 -32.63
C GLY A 48 15.47 56.59 -32.19
N LEU A 49 16.76 56.95 -32.26
CA LEU A 49 17.84 56.06 -31.82
C LEU A 49 17.60 55.55 -30.38
N TRP A 50 17.49 54.24 -30.24
CA TRP A 50 17.57 53.50 -28.99
C TRP A 50 18.19 52.12 -29.26
N GLU A 51 19.29 51.77 -28.60
CA GLU A 51 19.96 50.47 -28.78
C GLU A 51 20.67 50.04 -27.50
N TRP A 52 20.64 48.73 -27.19
CA TRP A 52 21.44 48.18 -26.11
C TRP A 52 22.93 48.25 -26.46
N ARG A 53 23.75 48.57 -25.46
CA ARG A 53 25.21 48.44 -25.48
C ARG A 53 25.60 47.29 -24.56
N ASP A 54 25.14 46.10 -24.91
CA ASP A 54 25.65 44.89 -24.30
C ASP A 54 27.05 44.63 -24.88
N GLU A 55 28.03 44.37 -24.01
CA GLU A 55 29.35 43.93 -24.48
C GLU A 55 29.23 42.49 -24.97
N GLU A 56 29.93 42.17 -26.07
CA GLU A 56 30.00 40.80 -26.54
C GLU A 56 30.53 39.91 -25.41
N MET A 57 29.80 38.84 -25.10
CA MET A 57 30.23 37.94 -24.02
C MET A 57 31.60 37.37 -24.37
N PRO A 58 32.55 37.37 -23.42
CA PRO A 58 33.85 36.75 -23.67
C PRO A 58 33.68 35.31 -24.16
N PRO A 59 34.49 34.83 -25.13
CA PRO A 59 34.30 33.51 -25.74
C PRO A 59 34.21 32.36 -24.74
N HIS A 60 34.91 32.46 -23.60
CA HIS A 60 34.85 31.45 -22.54
C HIS A 60 33.45 31.34 -21.91
N VAL A 61 32.74 32.46 -21.72
CA VAL A 61 31.38 32.48 -21.16
C VAL A 61 30.41 31.85 -22.14
N THR A 62 30.50 32.22 -23.43
CA THR A 62 29.64 31.65 -24.49
C THR A 62 29.85 30.14 -24.62
N MET A 63 31.10 29.67 -24.54
CA MET A 63 31.41 28.24 -24.54
C MET A 63 30.83 27.51 -23.33
N LEU A 64 30.92 28.10 -22.13
CA LEU A 64 30.31 27.54 -20.92
C LEU A 64 28.78 27.45 -21.05
N ILE A 65 28.13 28.51 -21.53
CA ILE A 65 26.68 28.53 -21.77
C ILE A 65 26.30 27.44 -22.76
N HIS A 66 27.05 27.30 -23.87
CA HIS A 66 26.80 26.26 -24.86
C HIS A 66 26.91 24.86 -24.24
N ASN A 67 28.00 24.59 -23.52
CA ASN A 67 28.24 23.30 -22.87
C ASN A 67 27.14 22.97 -21.87
N LEU A 68 26.77 23.91 -21.01
CA LEU A 68 25.70 23.73 -20.03
C LEU A 68 24.35 23.45 -20.71
N ASN A 69 24.02 24.19 -21.77
CA ASN A 69 22.79 23.94 -22.53
C ASN A 69 22.78 22.57 -23.19
N THR A 70 23.92 22.11 -23.71
CA THR A 70 24.06 20.77 -24.29
C THR A 70 23.92 19.69 -23.23
N SER A 71 24.57 19.84 -22.07
CA SER A 71 24.40 18.92 -20.94
C SER A 71 22.97 18.90 -20.42
N LEU A 72 22.31 20.05 -20.30
CA LEU A 72 20.92 20.15 -19.88
C LEU A 72 20.01 19.35 -20.82
N LYS A 73 20.13 19.55 -22.13
CA LYS A 73 19.37 18.79 -23.14
C LYS A 73 19.61 17.29 -23.03
N SER A 74 20.85 16.87 -22.79
CA SER A 74 21.18 15.46 -22.58
C SER A 74 20.46 14.88 -21.36
N VAL A 75 20.50 15.58 -20.23
CA VAL A 75 19.82 15.15 -19.00
C VAL A 75 18.30 15.12 -19.20
N GLU A 76 17.73 16.05 -19.96
CA GLU A 76 16.30 16.06 -20.27
C GLU A 76 15.87 14.83 -21.06
N VAL A 77 16.69 14.37 -22.01
CA VAL A 77 16.44 13.15 -22.78
C VAL A 77 16.46 11.92 -21.87
N GLU A 78 17.48 11.80 -21.02
CA GLU A 78 17.61 10.68 -20.08
C GLU A 78 16.45 10.66 -19.07
N ARG A 79 16.10 11.80 -18.47
CA ARG A 79 14.93 11.94 -17.61
C ARG A 79 13.66 11.47 -18.31
N ASN A 80 13.46 11.87 -19.57
CA ASN A 80 12.27 11.48 -20.33
C ASN A 80 12.24 9.97 -20.62
N TYR A 81 13.40 9.35 -20.84
CA TYR A 81 13.52 7.90 -20.99
C TYR A 81 13.19 7.17 -19.69
N LEU A 82 13.80 7.58 -18.57
CA LEU A 82 13.55 7.00 -17.26
C LEU A 82 12.08 7.15 -16.84
N LYS A 83 11.46 8.30 -17.12
CA LYS A 83 10.04 8.52 -16.86
C LYS A 83 9.15 7.50 -17.58
N LYS A 84 9.48 7.13 -18.82
CA LYS A 84 8.77 6.07 -19.55
C LYS A 84 8.96 4.70 -18.91
N MET A 85 10.19 4.39 -18.47
CA MET A 85 10.45 3.14 -17.77
C MET A 85 9.67 3.03 -16.46
N VAL A 86 9.63 4.11 -15.67
CA VAL A 86 8.85 4.15 -14.42
C VAL A 86 7.36 3.91 -14.71
N ALA A 87 6.79 4.58 -15.72
CA ALA A 87 5.39 4.35 -16.10
C ALA A 87 5.13 2.88 -16.51
N ASN A 88 6.06 2.26 -17.25
CA ASN A 88 5.94 0.83 -17.59
C ASN A 88 6.01 -0.06 -16.35
N LEU A 89 6.90 0.25 -15.40
CA LEU A 89 7.03 -0.50 -14.15
C LEU A 89 5.80 -0.35 -13.27
N GLU A 90 5.17 0.84 -13.21
CA GLU A 90 3.92 1.06 -12.48
C GLU A 90 2.80 0.15 -13.00
N VAL A 91 2.70 -0.03 -14.33
CA VAL A 91 1.75 -0.98 -14.94
C VAL A 91 2.06 -2.41 -14.49
N VAL A 92 3.32 -2.83 -14.50
CA VAL A 92 3.71 -4.19 -14.06
C VAL A 92 3.40 -4.38 -12.57
N VAL A 93 3.77 -3.42 -11.72
CA VAL A 93 3.53 -3.48 -10.27
C VAL A 93 2.03 -3.56 -9.97
N SER A 94 1.20 -2.76 -10.66
CA SER A 94 -0.26 -2.84 -10.47
C SER A 94 -0.83 -4.19 -10.90
N ALA A 95 -0.35 -4.78 -11.99
CA ALA A 95 -0.77 -6.11 -12.43
C ALA A 95 -0.37 -7.20 -11.44
N GLU A 96 0.86 -7.17 -10.92
CA GLU A 96 1.33 -8.11 -9.90
C GLU A 96 0.58 -7.95 -8.57
N ARG A 97 0.24 -6.72 -8.18
CA ARG A 97 -0.58 -6.44 -7.01
C ARG A 97 -1.97 -7.10 -7.12
N LEU A 98 -2.63 -7.00 -8.28
CA LEU A 98 -3.92 -7.65 -8.52
C LEU A 98 -3.81 -9.18 -8.48
N LYS A 99 -2.73 -9.76 -9.02
CA LYS A 99 -2.47 -11.20 -8.93
C LYS A 99 -2.32 -11.65 -7.47
N MET A 100 -1.58 -10.87 -6.67
CA MET A 100 -1.40 -11.15 -5.24
C MET A 100 -2.74 -11.08 -4.50
N GLU A 101 -3.57 -10.06 -4.76
CA GLU A 101 -4.90 -9.92 -4.15
C GLU A 101 -5.79 -11.14 -4.45
N LYS A 102 -5.80 -11.61 -5.70
CA LYS A 102 -6.55 -12.81 -6.08
C LYS A 102 -6.06 -14.07 -5.34
N ILE A 103 -4.74 -14.25 -5.21
CA ILE A 103 -4.17 -15.39 -4.49
C ILE A 103 -4.58 -15.36 -3.00
N MET A 104 -4.61 -14.19 -2.38
CA MET A 104 -5.07 -14.06 -0.98
C MET A 104 -6.54 -14.46 -0.83
N GLU A 105 -7.42 -14.00 -1.73
CA GLU A 105 -8.84 -14.35 -1.71
C GLU A 105 -9.05 -15.87 -1.89
N GLU A 106 -8.32 -16.50 -2.81
CA GLU A 106 -8.35 -17.96 -2.99
C GLU A 106 -7.88 -18.72 -1.73
N LEU A 107 -6.82 -18.24 -1.06
CA LEU A 107 -6.33 -18.82 0.19
C LEU A 107 -7.34 -18.70 1.33
N GLU A 108 -7.98 -17.54 1.49
CA GLU A 108 -9.04 -17.31 2.47
C GLU A 108 -10.23 -18.23 2.21
N GLY A 109 -10.65 -18.36 0.94
CA GLY A 109 -11.71 -19.27 0.53
C GLY A 109 -11.40 -20.72 0.87
N ILE A 110 -10.19 -21.20 0.58
CA ILE A 110 -9.75 -22.56 0.93
C ILE A 110 -9.74 -22.77 2.44
N ASN A 111 -9.22 -21.80 3.20
CA ASN A 111 -9.16 -21.89 4.66
C ASN A 111 -10.57 -21.98 5.26
N SER A 112 -11.49 -21.11 4.80
CA SER A 112 -12.89 -21.13 5.20
C SER A 112 -13.56 -22.47 4.88
N ALA A 113 -13.40 -22.98 3.66
CA ALA A 113 -13.99 -24.27 3.25
C ALA A 113 -13.46 -25.43 4.09
N LYS A 114 -12.16 -25.45 4.41
CA LYS A 114 -11.57 -26.47 5.29
C LYS A 114 -12.11 -26.38 6.71
N LEU A 115 -12.22 -25.17 7.27
CA LEU A 115 -12.79 -24.95 8.60
C LEU A 115 -14.25 -25.37 8.67
N GLN A 116 -15.04 -25.03 7.65
CA GLN A 116 -16.45 -25.43 7.57
C GLN A 116 -16.59 -26.96 7.48
N LYS A 117 -15.75 -27.62 6.69
CA LYS A 117 -15.75 -29.08 6.59
C LYS A 117 -15.44 -29.73 7.93
N LEU A 118 -14.40 -29.27 8.62
CA LEU A 118 -14.06 -29.73 9.97
C LEU A 118 -15.20 -29.48 10.98
N ALA A 119 -15.87 -28.33 10.88
CA ALA A 119 -16.99 -27.98 11.75
C ALA A 119 -18.23 -28.85 11.53
N PHE A 120 -18.42 -29.40 10.32
CA PHE A 120 -19.56 -30.27 10.02
C PHE A 120 -19.28 -31.75 10.33
N GLU A 121 -18.08 -32.24 10.02
CA GLU A 121 -17.73 -33.66 10.22
C GLU A 121 -17.42 -34.00 11.69
N CYS A 122 -16.92 -33.04 12.49
CA CYS A 122 -16.55 -33.30 13.87
C CYS A 122 -17.76 -33.59 14.79
N PRO A 123 -18.90 -32.86 14.69
CA PRO A 123 -20.11 -33.18 15.44
C PRO A 123 -20.70 -34.56 15.12
N ASP A 124 -20.69 -34.98 13.85
CA ASP A 124 -21.25 -36.27 13.43
C ASP A 124 -20.47 -37.45 14.04
N TRP A 125 -19.14 -37.42 13.96
CA TRP A 125 -18.29 -38.36 14.72
C TRP A 125 -18.70 -38.39 16.19
N ILE A 126 -18.76 -37.20 16.83
CA ILE A 126 -18.95 -37.11 18.28
C ILE A 126 -20.33 -37.69 18.66
N ALA A 127 -21.35 -37.43 17.85
CA ALA A 127 -22.68 -37.99 18.04
C ALA A 127 -22.66 -39.52 17.92
N ASP A 128 -22.01 -40.08 16.90
CA ASP A 128 -21.90 -41.53 16.70
C ASP A 128 -21.18 -42.19 17.89
N LEU A 129 -20.07 -41.61 18.35
CA LEU A 129 -19.32 -42.13 19.51
C LEU A 129 -20.16 -42.07 20.80
N VAL A 130 -20.93 -41.01 20.99
CA VAL A 130 -21.83 -40.86 22.15
C VAL A 130 -22.96 -41.88 22.09
N ALA A 131 -23.52 -42.14 20.90
CA ALA A 131 -24.55 -43.16 20.71
C ALA A 131 -24.01 -44.56 21.04
N GLU A 132 -22.83 -44.92 20.53
CA GLU A 132 -22.16 -46.20 20.87
C GLU A 132 -21.92 -46.33 22.38
N CYS A 133 -21.52 -45.24 23.04
CA CYS A 133 -21.34 -45.25 24.50
C CYS A 133 -22.68 -45.43 25.25
N HIS A 134 -23.76 -44.82 24.76
CA HIS A 134 -25.09 -44.96 25.34
C HIS A 134 -25.62 -46.40 25.20
N ASP A 135 -25.53 -46.98 24.01
CA ASP A 135 -25.96 -48.36 23.75
C ASP A 135 -25.23 -49.34 24.67
N TRP A 136 -23.91 -49.17 24.83
CA TRP A 136 -23.12 -50.00 25.74
C TRP A 136 -23.52 -49.83 27.22
N MET A 137 -23.82 -48.60 27.66
CA MET A 137 -24.31 -48.35 29.02
C MET A 137 -25.70 -48.96 29.24
N ASP A 138 -26.57 -48.90 28.24
CA ASP A 138 -27.91 -49.48 28.30
C ASP A 138 -27.86 -51.01 28.39
N GLU A 139 -27.00 -51.67 27.59
CA GLU A 139 -26.75 -53.12 27.71
C GLU A 139 -26.29 -53.50 29.13
N LEU A 140 -25.28 -52.80 29.67
CA LEU A 140 -24.78 -53.08 31.02
C LEU A 140 -25.88 -52.87 32.09
N ALA A 141 -26.72 -51.84 31.94
CA ALA A 141 -27.82 -51.57 32.84
C ALA A 141 -28.89 -52.67 32.79
N THR A 142 -29.18 -53.22 31.60
CA THR A 142 -30.09 -54.36 31.45
C THR A 142 -29.56 -55.62 32.10
N GLU A 143 -28.27 -55.96 31.89
CA GLU A 143 -27.62 -57.12 32.52
C GLU A 143 -27.67 -57.04 34.05
N TRP A 144 -27.37 -55.86 34.62
CA TRP A 144 -27.45 -55.65 36.06
C TRP A 144 -28.89 -55.77 36.58
N SER A 145 -29.86 -55.26 35.84
CA SER A 145 -31.27 -55.30 36.23
C SER A 145 -31.80 -56.73 36.22
N ASP A 146 -31.47 -57.52 35.20
CA ASP A 146 -31.85 -58.94 35.10
C ASP A 146 -31.23 -59.75 36.23
N TRP A 147 -29.94 -59.53 36.52
CA TRP A 147 -29.26 -60.19 37.64
C TRP A 147 -29.91 -59.89 39.00
N ILE A 148 -30.34 -58.64 39.23
CA ILE A 148 -31.06 -58.25 40.46
C ILE A 148 -32.44 -58.93 40.51
N ALA A 149 -33.14 -59.01 39.38
CA ALA A 149 -34.46 -59.64 39.30
C ALA A 149 -34.39 -61.14 39.62
N ASP A 150 -33.40 -61.85 39.08
CA ASP A 150 -33.16 -63.26 39.37
C ASP A 150 -32.86 -63.49 40.86
N LEU A 151 -31.99 -62.66 41.45
CA LEU A 151 -31.67 -62.74 42.87
C LEU A 151 -32.91 -62.50 43.76
N ALA A 152 -33.78 -61.56 43.37
CA ALA A 152 -35.02 -61.28 44.08
C ALA A 152 -36.03 -62.44 43.99
N ALA A 153 -36.10 -63.11 42.84
CA ALA A 153 -36.96 -64.28 42.63
C ALA A 153 -36.50 -65.46 43.51
N GLU A 154 -35.20 -65.76 43.54
CA GLU A 154 -34.64 -66.79 44.42
C GLU A 154 -34.95 -66.50 45.90
N CYS A 155 -34.83 -65.25 46.33
CA CYS A 155 -35.19 -64.85 47.69
C CYS A 155 -36.68 -65.02 47.99
N HIS A 156 -37.56 -64.73 47.02
CA HIS A 156 -39.00 -64.90 47.15
C HIS A 156 -39.38 -66.37 47.31
N ASP A 157 -38.84 -67.24 46.47
CA ASP A 157 -39.11 -68.69 46.51
C ASP A 157 -38.64 -69.30 47.84
N TRP A 158 -37.44 -68.92 48.30
CA TRP A 158 -36.92 -69.36 49.59
C TRP A 158 -37.82 -68.93 50.77
N MET A 159 -38.30 -67.68 50.75
CA MET A 159 -39.23 -67.18 51.77
C MET A 159 -40.59 -67.89 51.72
N ALA A 160 -41.09 -68.21 50.52
CA ALA A 160 -42.34 -68.94 50.35
C ALA A 160 -42.25 -70.37 50.89
N GLU A 161 -41.13 -71.05 50.65
CA GLU A 161 -40.86 -72.39 51.17
C GLU A 161 -40.79 -72.39 52.71
N LEU A 162 -40.06 -71.43 53.29
CA LEU A 162 -40.00 -71.26 54.75
C LEU A 162 -41.39 -70.99 55.36
N ALA A 163 -42.22 -70.18 54.70
CA ALA A 163 -43.58 -69.89 55.15
C ALA A 163 -44.49 -71.13 55.09
N ALA A 164 -44.33 -71.96 54.07
CA ALA A 164 -45.04 -73.24 53.95
C ALA A 164 -44.65 -74.20 55.07
N GLU A 165 -43.35 -74.36 55.33
CA GLU A 165 -42.85 -75.20 56.43
C GLU A 165 -43.36 -74.72 57.80
N CYS A 166 -43.35 -73.41 58.04
CA CYS A 166 -43.90 -72.83 59.27
C CYS A 166 -45.41 -73.11 59.40
N SER A 167 -46.15 -73.01 58.30
CA SER A 167 -47.59 -73.25 58.27
C SER A 167 -47.91 -74.72 58.57
N ASP A 168 -47.19 -75.66 57.97
CA ASP A 168 -47.34 -77.10 58.23
C ASP A 168 -47.03 -77.44 59.69
N TRP A 169 -45.99 -76.82 60.25
CA TRP A 169 -45.62 -77.00 61.66
C TRP A 169 -46.71 -76.49 62.62
N ILE A 170 -47.34 -75.34 62.30
CA ILE A 170 -48.46 -74.78 63.07
C ILE A 170 -49.69 -75.69 62.98
N VAL A 171 -50.04 -76.20 61.79
CA VAL A 171 -51.16 -77.13 61.61
C VAL A 171 -50.95 -78.41 62.44
N GLY A 172 -49.71 -78.91 62.48
CA GLY A 172 -49.35 -80.07 63.31
C GLY A 172 -49.39 -79.84 64.82
N LEU A 173 -49.43 -78.59 65.28
CA LEU A 173 -49.55 -78.23 66.71
C LEU A 173 -51.01 -78.09 67.18
N VAL A 174 -51.98 -77.99 66.25
CA VAL A 174 -53.41 -77.77 66.54
C VAL A 174 -54.25 -79.05 66.35
N LEU A 175 -53.65 -80.14 65.88
CA LEU A 175 -54.21 -81.51 65.80
C LEU A 175 -53.62 -82.41 66.89
#